data_AF-F0M5G7-F1
#
_entry.id   AF-F0M5G7-F1
#
_cell.length_a   1.000
_cell.length_b   1.000
_cell.length_c   1.000
_cell.angle_alpha   90.00
_cell.angle_beta   90.00
_cell.angle_gamma   90.00
#
_symmetry.space_group_name_H-M   'P 1'
#
loop_
_entity.id
_entity.type
_entity.pdbx_description
1 polymer ?
#
loop_
_entity_poly.entity_id
_entity_poly.type
_entity_poly.pdbx_seq_one_letter_code
_entity_poly.pdbx_strand_id
1 'polypeptide(L)'
;MSIDIEIGTSLSNEDAAHFAAKTEAITSAMQRVREQHAAYSWVRTDEIRCRGCSASLDVPRLASTKASADKAFQAHQSAQLDALLAAEGRPGAGS
;
A
#
# COMPACT_ATOMS: atom_id res chain seq x y z
N MET A 1 -16.27 -28.90 -35.80
CA MET A 1 -16.18 -27.44 -35.63
C MET A 1 -15.09 -27.19 -34.61
N SER A 2 -13.96 -26.63 -35.05
CA SER A 2 -12.84 -26.26 -34.18
C SER A 2 -12.89 -24.77 -33.96
N ILE A 3 -12.89 -24.34 -32.70
CA ILE A 3 -12.82 -22.93 -32.33
C ILE A 3 -11.34 -22.69 -32.03
N ASP A 4 -10.63 -22.08 -32.97
CA ASP A 4 -9.30 -21.56 -32.74
C ASP A 4 -9.40 -20.35 -31.80
N ILE A 5 -8.99 -20.55 -30.55
CA ILE A 5 -8.80 -19.45 -29.61
C ILE A 5 -7.35 -19.00 -29.81
N GLU A 6 -7.16 -17.97 -30.63
CA GLU A 6 -5.89 -17.24 -30.70
C GLU A 6 -5.66 -16.55 -29.34
N ILE A 7 -4.99 -17.26 -28.42
CA ILE A 7 -4.41 -16.66 -27.22
C ILE A 7 -3.14 -15.94 -27.67
N GLY A 8 -3.33 -14.82 -28.36
CA GLY A 8 -2.30 -14.02 -28.99
C GLY A 8 -2.58 -12.55 -28.81
N THR A 9 -2.93 -12.10 -27.60
CA THR A 9 -2.88 -10.67 -27.26
C THR A 9 -1.44 -10.22 -27.41
N SER A 10 -1.14 -9.65 -28.56
CA SER A 10 0.09 -8.92 -28.83
C SER A 10 0.12 -7.77 -27.83
N LEU A 11 0.89 -7.93 -26.74
CA LEU A 11 1.19 -6.81 -25.84
C LEU A 11 1.85 -5.74 -26.70
N SER A 12 1.12 -4.66 -26.97
CA SER A 12 1.67 -3.55 -27.73
C SER A 12 2.79 -2.91 -26.89
N ASN A 13 3.80 -2.34 -27.53
CA ASN A 13 4.91 -1.69 -26.81
C ASN A 13 4.41 -0.56 -25.88
N GLU A 14 3.27 0.04 -26.22
CA GLU A 14 2.55 1.03 -25.41
C GLU A 14 1.96 0.41 -24.12
N ASP A 15 1.37 -0.78 -24.19
CA ASP A 15 0.89 -1.51 -23.01
C ASP A 15 2.07 -1.85 -22.10
N ALA A 16 3.18 -2.35 -22.66
CA ALA A 16 4.38 -2.68 -21.89
C ALA A 16 4.97 -1.46 -21.17
N ALA A 17 5.06 -0.31 -21.86
CA ALA A 17 5.52 0.95 -21.26
C ALA A 17 4.57 1.42 -20.14
N HIS A 18 3.25 1.28 -20.33
CA HIS A 18 2.25 1.65 -19.32
C HIS A 18 2.31 0.76 -18.08
N PHE A 19 2.48 -0.56 -18.25
CA PHE A 19 2.66 -1.48 -17.13
C PHE A 19 3.96 -1.21 -16.37
N ALA A 20 5.05 -0.91 -17.07
CA ALA A 20 6.32 -0.54 -16.44
C ALA A 20 6.18 0.75 -15.61
N ALA A 21 5.56 1.79 -16.18
CA ALA A 21 5.32 3.05 -15.48
C ALA A 21 4.43 2.88 -14.23
N LYS A 22 3.37 2.08 -14.32
CA LYS A 22 2.51 1.75 -13.16
C LYS A 22 3.27 0.97 -12.08
N THR A 23 4.11 0.02 -12.49
CA THR A 23 4.89 -0.80 -11.56
C THR A 23 5.91 0.06 -10.82
N GLU A 24 6.57 0.99 -11.53
CA GLU A 24 7.49 1.94 -10.92
C GLU A 24 6.77 2.84 -9.91
N ALA A 25 5.61 3.42 -10.29
CA ALA A 25 4.80 4.25 -9.39
C ALA A 25 4.40 3.51 -8.10
N ILE A 26 3.91 2.27 -8.23
CA ILE A 26 3.56 1.43 -7.07
C ILE A 26 4.79 1.14 -6.19
N THR A 27 5.92 0.81 -6.83
CA THR A 27 7.16 0.50 -6.10
C THR A 27 7.68 1.72 -5.33
N SER A 28 7.69 2.89 -5.97
CA SER A 28 8.07 4.17 -5.34
C SER A 28 7.12 4.54 -4.21
N ALA A 29 5.80 4.36 -4.41
CA ALA A 29 4.78 4.58 -3.39
C ALA A 29 5.01 3.68 -2.15
N MET A 30 5.27 2.38 -2.38
CA MET A 30 5.59 1.44 -1.31
C MET A 30 6.85 1.84 -0.54
N GLN A 31 7.90 2.26 -1.25
CA GLN A 31 9.14 2.71 -0.62
C GLN A 31 8.90 3.95 0.25
N ARG A 32 8.18 4.95 -0.28
CA ARG A 32 7.84 6.16 0.47
C ARG A 32 7.03 5.86 1.73
N VAL A 33 6.06 4.94 1.67
CA VAL A 33 5.29 4.53 2.86
C VAL A 33 6.19 3.86 3.89
N ARG A 34 7.11 2.98 3.46
CA ARG A 34 8.05 2.32 4.38
C ARG A 34 8.99 3.30 5.07
N GLU A 35 9.45 4.33 4.35
CA GLU A 35 10.32 5.37 4.89
C GLU A 35 9.57 6.27 5.88
N GLN A 36 8.37 6.74 5.50
CA GLN A 36 7.58 7.65 6.34
C GLN A 36 6.98 6.95 7.55
N HIS A 37 6.50 5.71 7.37
CA HIS A 37 5.87 4.90 8.41
C HIS A 37 6.79 3.74 8.81
N ALA A 38 8.04 4.04 9.18
CA ALA A 38 9.07 3.01 9.41
C ALA A 38 8.91 2.21 10.70
N ALA A 39 8.28 2.78 11.72
CA ALA A 39 8.19 2.16 13.05
C ALA A 39 6.95 2.62 13.82
N TYR A 40 6.65 1.88 14.89
CA TYR A 40 5.65 2.23 15.90
C TYR A 40 6.24 2.25 17.30
N SER A 41 5.52 2.83 18.25
CA SER A 41 5.80 2.77 19.69
C SER A 41 4.57 2.27 20.43
N TRP A 42 4.77 1.44 21.46
CA TRP A 42 3.71 1.07 22.39
C TRP A 42 3.34 2.24 23.29
N VAL A 43 2.05 2.54 23.39
CA VAL A 43 1.51 3.55 24.31
C VAL A 43 0.83 2.88 25.49
N ARG A 44 0.06 1.83 25.23
CA ARG A 44 -0.62 0.98 26.23
C ARG A 44 -0.81 -0.42 25.63
N THR A 45 -1.26 -1.37 26.45
CA THR A 45 -1.45 -2.78 26.05
C THR A 45 -2.31 -2.94 24.79
N ASP A 46 -3.23 -2.02 24.53
CA ASP A 46 -4.15 -2.07 23.39
C ASP A 46 -3.90 -0.97 22.36
N GLU A 47 -2.78 -0.24 22.45
CA GLU A 47 -2.47 0.83 21.51
C GLU A 47 -0.99 0.89 21.16
N ILE A 48 -0.75 0.92 19.85
CA ILE A 48 0.51 1.40 19.29
C ILE A 48 0.29 2.72 18.56
N ARG A 49 1.34 3.53 18.46
CA ARG A 49 1.35 4.74 17.63
C ARG A 49 2.37 4.63 16.52
N CYS A 50 1.96 5.00 15.31
CA CYS A 50 2.90 5.16 14.20
C CYS A 50 3.86 6.32 14.49
N ARG A 51 5.18 6.13 14.31
CA ARG A 51 6.16 7.21 14.49
C ARG A 51 6.18 8.24 13.35
N GLY A 52 5.67 7.86 12.18
CA GLY A 52 5.61 8.73 11.00
C GLY A 52 4.53 9.80 11.07
N CYS A 53 3.33 9.39 11.50
CA CYS A 53 2.14 10.25 11.47
C CYS A 53 1.44 10.37 12.82
N SER A 54 1.97 9.75 13.89
CA SER A 54 1.36 9.72 15.22
C SER A 54 -0.04 9.09 15.29
N ALA A 55 -0.49 8.41 14.23
CA ALA A 55 -1.77 7.72 14.23
C ALA A 55 -1.83 6.66 15.34
N SER A 56 -2.92 6.67 16.10
CA SER A 56 -3.25 5.66 17.10
C SER A 56 -3.82 4.43 16.40
N LEU A 57 -3.25 3.27 16.67
CA LEU A 57 -3.67 1.98 16.11
C LEU A 57 -4.04 1.04 17.25
N ASP A 58 -5.26 0.52 17.21
CA ASP A 58 -5.74 -0.42 18.21
C ASP A 58 -5.12 -1.80 18.02
N VAL A 59 -4.65 -2.37 19.14
CA VAL A 59 -4.25 -3.77 19.24
C VAL A 59 -5.30 -4.49 20.09
N PRO A 60 -5.91 -5.59 19.62
CA PRO A 60 -6.97 -6.25 20.36
C PRO A 60 -6.54 -6.62 21.78
N ARG A 61 -7.32 -6.18 22.79
CA ARG A 61 -7.14 -6.56 24.20
C ARG A 61 -7.18 -8.09 24.29
N LEU A 62 -6.26 -8.69 25.05
CA LEU A 62 -5.98 -10.14 25.13
C LEU A 62 -5.15 -10.75 23.98
N ALA A 63 -4.87 -9.99 22.93
CA ALA A 63 -3.93 -10.37 21.88
C ALA A 63 -2.79 -9.34 21.74
N SER A 64 -2.43 -8.65 22.83
CA SER A 64 -1.34 -7.66 22.92
C SER A 64 0.06 -8.29 22.78
N THR A 65 0.29 -8.97 21.66
CA THR A 65 1.57 -9.54 21.28
C THR A 65 2.23 -8.65 20.23
N LYS A 66 3.55 -8.77 20.09
CA LYS A 66 4.28 -8.12 19.00
C LYS A 66 3.69 -8.48 17.63
N ALA A 67 3.26 -9.73 17.42
CA ALA A 67 2.67 -10.18 16.16
C ALA A 67 1.36 -9.43 15.83
N SER A 68 0.49 -9.22 16.81
CA SER A 68 -0.75 -8.46 16.59
C SER A 68 -0.49 -6.98 16.32
N ALA A 69 0.47 -6.38 17.02
CA ALA A 69 0.89 -5.01 16.76
C ALA A 69 1.51 -4.84 15.36
N ASP A 70 2.39 -5.77 14.96
CA ASP A 70 2.97 -5.77 13.61
C ASP A 70 1.88 -5.90 12.54
N LYS A 71 0.84 -6.72 12.78
CA LYS A 71 -0.31 -6.84 11.87
C LYS A 71 -1.13 -5.54 11.79
N ALA A 72 -1.43 -4.90 12.93
CA ALA A 72 -2.12 -3.61 12.96
C ALA A 72 -1.32 -2.53 12.24
N PHE A 73 0.00 -2.52 12.43
CA PHE A 73 0.90 -1.59 11.76
C PHE A 73 1.00 -1.83 10.26
N GLN A 74 1.05 -3.09 9.81
CA GLN A 74 1.01 -3.44 8.39
C GLN A 74 -0.30 -2.99 7.74
N ALA A 75 -1.45 -3.22 8.39
CA ALA A 75 -2.74 -2.74 7.90
C ALA A 75 -2.75 -1.21 7.75
N HIS A 76 -2.15 -0.49 8.70
CA HIS A 76 -1.97 0.96 8.60
C HIS A 76 -1.08 1.35 7.40
N GLN A 77 0.07 0.71 7.21
CA GLN A 77 0.94 0.98 6.06
C GLN A 77 0.23 0.71 4.71
N SER A 78 -0.55 -0.38 4.61
CA SER A 78 -1.36 -0.66 3.43
C SER A 78 -2.40 0.44 3.15
N ALA A 79 -3.12 0.91 4.18
CA ALA A 79 -4.08 2.01 4.02
C ALA A 79 -3.40 3.31 3.56
N GLN A 80 -2.19 3.59 4.05
CA GLN A 80 -1.39 4.74 3.61
C GLN A 80 -0.92 4.61 2.15
N LEU A 81 -0.57 3.40 1.72
CA LEU A 81 -0.23 3.12 0.32
C LEU A 81 -1.43 3.34 -0.59
N ASP A 82 -2.60 2.79 -0.24
CA ASP A 82 -3.83 2.96 -1.01
C ASP A 82 -4.22 4.44 -1.13
N ALA A 83 -4.10 5.20 -0.03
CA ALA A 83 -4.35 6.64 -0.03
C ALA A 83 -3.38 7.41 -0.94
N LEU A 84 -2.10 7.03 -0.95
CA LEU A 84 -1.08 7.66 -1.79
C LEU A 84 -1.32 7.38 -3.27
N LEU A 85 -1.59 6.12 -3.63
CA LEU A 85 -1.91 5.72 -4.99
C LEU A 85 -3.21 6.37 -5.49
N ALA A 86 -4.22 6.52 -4.63
CA ALA A 86 -5.47 7.20 -4.96
C ALA A 86 -5.28 8.72 -5.19
N ALA A 87 -4.30 9.34 -4.54
CA ALA A 87 -3.94 10.74 -4.76
C ALA A 87 -3.19 10.92 -6.10
N GLU A 88 -2.26 10.03 -6.43
CA GLU A 88 -1.50 10.05 -7.68
C GLU A 88 -2.37 9.69 -8.90
N GLY A 89 -3.40 8.84 -8.71
CA GLY A 89 -4.37 8.48 -9.74
C GLY A 89 -5.41 9.56 -10.06
N ARG A 90 -5.40 10.71 -9.36
CA ARG A 90 -6.31 11.82 -9.61
C ARG A 90 -5.61 12.85 -10.52
N PRO A 91 -5.88 12.84 -11.85
CA PRO A 91 -5.32 13.86 -12.73
C PRO A 91 -5.90 15.22 -12.31
N GLY A 92 -5.06 16.11 -11.80
CA GLY A 92 -5.33 17.53 -11.56
C GLY A 92 -6.74 17.86 -11.05
N ALA A 93 -6.93 17.88 -9.73
CA ALA A 93 -7.85 18.85 -9.16
C ALA A 93 -7.18 20.23 -9.26
N GLY A 94 -7.20 20.80 -10.47
CA GLY A 94 -6.99 22.22 -10.65
C GLY A 94 -8.18 22.96 -10.07
N SER A 95 -7.90 23.86 -9.12
CA SER A 95 -8.56 25.15 -8.90
C SER A 95 -7.69 25.95 -7.93
#